data_AF-A0A7S1QNG4-F1
#
_entry.id   AF-A0A7S1QNG4-F1
#
_cell.length_a   1.000
_cell.length_b   1.000
_cell.length_c   1.000
_cell.angle_alpha   90.00
_cell.angle_beta   90.00
_cell.angle_gamma   90.00
#
_symmetry.space_group_name_H-M   'P 1'
#
loop_
_entity.id
_entity.type
_entity.pdbx_description
1 polymer ?
#
loop_
_entity_poly.entity_id
_entity_poly.type
_entity_poly.pdbx_seq_one_letter_code
_entity_poly.pdbx_strand_id
1 'polypeptide(L)'
;VRSNEKQFLKDVLTCSLIVFDLHSADFEEVERVIKHLKVATLEHDTTFVLISSVNAWARTKKEYVPVDEEEEEAEAGGDEDEEGEPKEVKKRPKELTDADLDRRVPSATHESWKYLETLTLSLSSKTKLRPHVIAAGILYGNGEDVFNELFKAAWLTQPAHRIIHPGNNYIPCVHVRDVARLVKVVAAESNLDRYLIAVDKSRLTQADIVQGIVDQISNKRGVPVVSTEEVESEFKDIMVLDLVMEPSAPMRAKSFQWWSKDGLVKNLSKVAAEFCKWRNLRPIKMVVTGPPGAGAERCCTRVAERYLHEDPPHFSFDQILQEALQQEGAAAAKLQKKVKKLARFPGAKLPLKIRTRLVKSKLMSNVCRFRGYVLEGYPTSYLEARDLFTELEVPEGEEAPAEEEEE
;
A
#
# COMPACT_ATOMS: atom_id res chain seq x y z
N VAL A 1 24.64 -16.51 -14.77
CA VAL A 1 25.92 -16.03 -15.35
C VAL A 1 26.72 -15.32 -14.25
N ARG A 2 27.56 -16.04 -13.51
CA ARG A 2 28.65 -15.46 -12.71
C ARG A 2 29.83 -16.42 -12.80
N SER A 3 30.57 -16.33 -13.89
CA SER A 3 31.57 -17.34 -14.30
C SER A 3 32.86 -17.36 -13.46
N ASN A 4 32.88 -16.73 -12.27
CA ASN A 4 34.00 -16.87 -11.34
C ASN A 4 33.57 -16.60 -9.88
N GLU A 5 32.98 -17.61 -9.24
CA GLU A 5 32.53 -17.56 -7.84
C GLU A 5 33.65 -17.15 -6.86
N LYS A 6 34.89 -17.58 -7.13
CA LYS A 6 36.06 -17.20 -6.32
C LYS A 6 36.38 -15.71 -6.44
N GLN A 7 36.15 -15.12 -7.60
CA GLN A 7 36.32 -13.68 -7.79
C GLN A 7 35.25 -12.90 -7.03
N PHE A 8 33.99 -13.35 -7.12
CA PHE A 8 32.89 -12.74 -6.37
C PHE A 8 33.16 -12.68 -4.86
N LEU A 9 33.60 -13.80 -4.24
CA LEU A 9 33.93 -13.81 -2.82
C LEU A 9 35.10 -12.88 -2.46
N LYS A 10 36.10 -12.75 -3.35
CA LYS A 10 37.19 -11.78 -3.17
C LYS A 10 36.67 -10.35 -3.23
N ASP A 11 35.82 -10.04 -4.20
CA ASP A 11 35.24 -8.71 -4.37
C ASP A 11 34.39 -8.32 -3.15
N VAL A 12 33.61 -9.26 -2.61
CA VAL A 12 32.83 -9.05 -1.38
C VAL A 12 33.72 -8.63 -0.20
N LEU A 13 34.92 -9.21 -0.07
CA LEU A 13 35.86 -8.82 0.99
C LEU A 13 36.45 -7.41 0.80
N THR A 14 36.40 -6.85 -0.39
CA THR A 14 36.85 -5.46 -0.65
C THR A 14 35.79 -4.42 -0.29
N CYS A 15 34.53 -4.81 -0.13
CA CYS A 15 33.43 -3.91 0.17
C CYS A 15 33.48 -3.44 1.63
N SER A 16 33.18 -2.17 1.88
CA SER A 16 32.97 -1.63 3.24
C SER A 16 31.53 -1.84 3.74
N LEU A 17 30.59 -2.01 2.82
CA LEU A 17 29.18 -2.29 3.09
C LEU A 17 28.73 -3.45 2.20
N ILE A 18 28.19 -4.48 2.84
CA ILE A 18 27.62 -5.65 2.17
C ILE A 18 26.17 -5.75 2.63
N VAL A 19 25.23 -5.72 1.69
CA VAL A 19 23.79 -5.81 1.97
C VAL A 19 23.23 -7.00 1.21
N PHE A 20 22.60 -7.93 1.93
CA PHE A 20 21.83 -9.02 1.36
C PHE A 20 20.38 -8.91 1.76
N ASP A 21 19.50 -9.03 0.78
CA ASP A 21 18.06 -9.03 0.96
C ASP A 21 17.52 -10.44 0.74
N LEU A 22 17.05 -11.10 1.80
CA LEU A 22 16.54 -12.48 1.70
C LEU A 22 15.26 -12.58 0.87
N HIS A 23 14.55 -11.48 0.63
CA HIS A 23 13.37 -11.47 -0.24
C HIS A 23 13.73 -11.67 -1.72
N SER A 24 14.96 -11.35 -2.12
CA SER A 24 15.41 -11.42 -3.53
C SER A 24 16.69 -12.24 -3.75
N ALA A 25 17.47 -12.52 -2.70
CA ALA A 25 18.73 -13.22 -2.77
C ALA A 25 18.58 -14.74 -2.72
N ASP A 26 19.52 -15.44 -3.36
CA ASP A 26 19.63 -16.90 -3.27
C ASP A 26 20.16 -17.32 -1.89
N PHE A 27 19.47 -18.26 -1.26
CA PHE A 27 19.79 -18.74 0.09
C PHE A 27 21.21 -19.32 0.18
N GLU A 28 21.61 -20.16 -0.78
CA GLU A 28 22.91 -20.82 -0.76
C GLU A 28 24.05 -19.83 -1.00
N GLU A 29 23.85 -18.82 -1.84
CA GLU A 29 24.78 -17.70 -2.01
C GLU A 29 25.00 -16.94 -0.70
N VAL A 30 23.92 -16.54 -0.02
CA VAL A 30 24.00 -15.80 1.25
C VAL A 30 24.72 -16.63 2.31
N GLU A 31 24.35 -17.91 2.45
CA GLU A 31 24.98 -18.80 3.43
C GLU A 31 26.49 -18.95 3.18
N ARG A 32 26.90 -19.13 1.91
CA ARG A 32 28.31 -19.23 1.53
C ARG A 32 29.08 -17.95 1.86
N VAL A 33 28.51 -16.78 1.57
CA VAL A 33 29.15 -15.50 1.88
C VAL A 33 29.35 -15.33 3.37
N ILE A 34 28.32 -15.62 4.19
CA ILE A 34 28.42 -15.54 5.65
C ILE A 34 29.49 -16.51 6.19
N LYS A 35 29.51 -17.76 5.71
CA LYS A 35 30.55 -18.74 6.07
C LYS A 35 31.95 -18.27 5.65
N HIS A 36 32.09 -17.65 4.49
CA HIS A 36 33.37 -17.12 4.02
C HIS A 36 33.85 -15.96 4.89
N LEU A 37 32.97 -14.99 5.20
CA LEU A 37 33.27 -13.86 6.09
C LEU A 37 33.70 -14.31 7.50
N LYS A 38 33.16 -15.42 7.99
CA LYS A 38 33.55 -15.99 9.29
C LYS A 38 35.03 -16.36 9.32
N VAL A 39 35.54 -16.98 8.24
CA VAL A 39 36.91 -17.49 8.16
C VAL A 39 37.89 -16.42 7.65
N ALA A 40 37.50 -15.63 6.65
CA ALA A 40 38.35 -14.66 5.98
C ALA A 40 38.91 -13.58 6.92
N THR A 41 40.10 -13.06 6.63
CA THR A 41 40.68 -11.91 7.31
C THR A 41 40.26 -10.62 6.62
N LEU A 42 39.71 -9.66 7.37
CA LEU A 42 39.27 -8.37 6.83
C LEU A 42 40.38 -7.32 6.97
N GLU A 43 40.66 -6.60 5.89
CA GLU A 43 41.69 -5.55 5.85
C GLU A 43 41.16 -4.24 6.45
N HIS A 44 39.90 -3.91 6.20
CA HIS A 44 39.19 -2.72 6.67
C HIS A 44 37.89 -3.05 7.43
N ASP A 45 37.35 -2.05 8.11
CA ASP A 45 36.06 -2.17 8.79
C ASP A 45 34.93 -2.36 7.78
N THR A 46 34.18 -3.45 7.95
CA THR A 46 33.11 -3.86 7.05
C THR A 46 31.80 -3.98 7.81
N THR A 47 30.73 -3.39 7.28
CA THR A 47 29.36 -3.58 7.77
C THR A 47 28.65 -4.59 6.90
N PHE A 48 28.12 -5.64 7.52
CA PHE A 48 27.31 -6.65 6.86
C PHE A 48 25.86 -6.50 7.33
N VAL A 49 24.93 -6.31 6.40
CA VAL A 49 23.50 -6.15 6.69
C VAL A 49 22.72 -7.25 6.00
N LEU A 50 22.00 -8.05 6.79
CA LEU A 50 21.05 -9.04 6.31
C LEU A 50 19.63 -8.53 6.51
N ILE A 51 18.90 -8.25 5.43
CA ILE A 51 17.48 -7.93 5.48
C ILE A 51 16.69 -9.24 5.47
N SER A 52 15.97 -9.48 6.56
CA SER A 52 15.12 -10.63 6.84
C SER A 52 13.65 -10.19 6.93
N SER A 53 12.79 -11.03 7.49
CA SER A 53 11.35 -10.82 7.63
C SER A 53 10.86 -11.06 9.06
N VAL A 54 9.85 -10.31 9.48
CA VAL A 54 9.10 -10.55 10.73
C VAL A 54 8.44 -11.93 10.77
N ASN A 55 8.34 -12.64 9.64
CA ASN A 55 7.90 -14.05 9.62
C ASN A 55 8.81 -14.98 10.43
N ALA A 56 10.05 -14.58 10.72
CA ALA A 56 10.92 -15.25 11.69
C ALA A 56 10.36 -15.25 13.13
N TRP A 57 9.27 -14.50 13.37
CA TRP A 57 8.55 -14.37 14.63
C TRP A 57 7.11 -14.92 14.57
N ALA A 58 6.66 -15.41 13.42
CA ALA A 58 5.24 -15.71 13.14
C ALA A 58 4.56 -16.61 14.20
N ARG A 59 5.29 -17.57 14.78
CA ARG A 59 4.80 -18.54 15.77
C ARG A 59 5.19 -18.22 17.21
N THR A 60 5.77 -17.05 17.45
CA THR A 60 6.17 -16.61 18.79
C THR A 60 4.95 -16.58 19.70
N LYS A 61 5.09 -17.04 20.95
CA LYS A 61 3.99 -17.06 21.92
C LYS A 61 3.50 -15.64 22.18
N LYS A 62 2.19 -15.43 22.02
CA LYS A 62 1.54 -14.13 22.13
C LYS A 62 0.93 -13.97 23.51
N GLU A 63 1.17 -12.82 24.12
CA GLU A 63 0.38 -12.30 25.24
C GLU A 63 -0.60 -11.30 24.65
N TYR A 64 -1.82 -11.24 25.19
CA TYR A 64 -2.84 -10.31 24.69
C TYR A 64 -3.12 -9.24 25.74
N VAL A 65 -3.17 -7.99 25.29
CA VAL A 65 -3.51 -6.81 26.10
C VAL A 65 -4.82 -6.22 25.60
N PRO A 66 -5.64 -5.62 26.48
CA PRO A 66 -6.81 -4.86 26.02
C PRO A 66 -6.36 -3.71 25.11
N VAL A 67 -7.17 -3.40 24.10
CA VAL A 67 -6.99 -2.21 23.28
C VAL A 67 -7.44 -1.01 24.11
N ASP A 68 -6.62 0.04 24.17
CA ASP A 68 -6.96 1.25 24.93
C ASP A 68 -8.07 2.04 24.22
N GLU A 69 -8.90 2.78 24.97
CA GLU A 69 -10.07 3.50 24.43
C GLU A 69 -9.68 4.48 23.30
N GLU A 70 -8.54 5.17 23.40
CA GLU A 70 -8.02 6.06 22.36
C GLU A 70 -7.65 5.31 21.06
N GLU A 71 -7.21 4.05 21.18
CA GLU A 71 -6.89 3.20 20.03
C GLU A 71 -8.17 2.62 19.42
N GLU A 72 -9.16 2.27 20.24
CA GLU A 72 -10.48 1.85 19.77
C GLU A 72 -11.17 2.97 18.98
N GLU A 73 -11.10 4.23 19.43
CA GLU A 73 -11.64 5.38 18.71
C GLU A 73 -10.92 5.64 17.37
N ALA A 74 -9.59 5.46 17.33
CA ALA A 74 -8.79 5.59 16.12
C ALA A 74 -9.05 4.46 15.11
N GLU A 75 -9.36 3.24 15.58
CA GLU A 75 -9.72 2.10 14.75
C GLU A 75 -11.20 2.13 14.28
N ALA A 76 -12.11 2.71 15.07
CA ALA A 76 -13.55 2.70 14.80
C ALA A 76 -14.03 3.73 13.76
N GLY A 77 -13.16 4.63 13.29
CA GLY A 77 -13.46 5.45 12.11
C GLY A 77 -14.75 6.29 12.21
N GLY A 78 -15.00 6.94 13.34
CA GLY A 78 -15.93 8.10 13.42
C GLY A 78 -17.40 7.85 13.07
N ASP A 79 -17.90 6.62 13.14
CA ASP A 79 -19.35 6.37 13.13
C ASP A 79 -19.86 6.35 14.58
N GLU A 80 -20.66 7.36 14.92
CA GLU A 80 -21.46 7.41 16.14
C GLU A 80 -22.63 6.40 16.04
N ASP A 81 -22.91 5.78 17.19
CA ASP A 81 -24.12 5.03 17.56
C ASP A 81 -24.20 3.51 17.27
N GLU A 82 -24.11 2.73 18.34
CA GLU A 82 -25.22 1.89 18.80
C GLU A 82 -25.07 1.61 20.32
N GLU A 83 -25.87 2.30 21.14
CA GLU A 83 -26.06 2.00 22.55
C GLU A 83 -26.78 0.65 22.71
N GLY A 84 -26.19 -0.34 23.39
CA GLY A 84 -26.99 -1.42 23.97
C GLY A 84 -26.35 -2.77 24.27
N GLU A 85 -25.19 -3.12 23.73
CA GLU A 85 -24.53 -4.40 24.03
C GLU A 85 -23.26 -4.19 24.89
N PRO A 86 -22.97 -5.07 25.86
CA PRO A 86 -21.70 -5.01 26.59
C PRO A 86 -20.57 -5.19 25.58
N LYS A 87 -19.86 -4.10 25.25
CA LYS A 87 -18.69 -4.14 24.35
C LYS A 87 -17.71 -5.18 24.88
N GLU A 88 -17.54 -6.29 24.17
CA GLU A 88 -16.44 -7.20 24.44
C GLU A 88 -15.14 -6.40 24.30
N VAL A 89 -14.35 -6.35 25.38
CA VAL A 89 -13.07 -5.64 25.38
C VAL A 89 -12.18 -6.26 24.30
N LYS A 90 -11.93 -5.51 23.22
CA LYS A 90 -11.06 -5.97 22.15
C LYS A 90 -9.66 -6.19 22.72
N LYS A 91 -9.01 -7.27 22.29
CA LYS A 91 -7.65 -7.60 22.71
C LYS A 91 -6.75 -7.66 21.50
N ARG A 92 -5.53 -7.16 21.65
CA ARG A 92 -4.47 -7.23 20.64
C ARG A 92 -3.22 -7.92 21.19
N PRO A 93 -2.37 -8.49 20.33
CA PRO A 93 -1.07 -8.97 20.77
C PRO A 93 -0.27 -7.86 21.43
N LYS A 94 0.38 -8.19 22.55
CA LYS A 94 1.36 -7.34 23.20
C LYS A 94 2.51 -7.08 22.24
N GLU A 95 3.00 -5.85 22.27
CA GLU A 95 4.06 -5.40 21.38
C GLU A 95 5.36 -6.16 21.64
N LEU A 96 5.93 -6.67 20.55
CA LEU A 96 7.25 -7.30 20.56
C LEU A 96 8.31 -6.27 20.15
N THR A 97 9.45 -6.35 20.82
CA THR A 97 10.61 -5.49 20.57
C THR A 97 11.82 -6.33 20.19
N ASP A 98 12.90 -5.65 19.78
CA ASP A 98 14.20 -6.28 19.55
C ASP A 98 14.78 -6.91 20.84
N ALA A 99 14.33 -6.51 22.03
CA ALA A 99 14.68 -7.15 23.29
C ALA A 99 14.07 -8.57 23.46
N ASP A 100 12.98 -8.88 22.74
CA ASP A 100 12.31 -10.19 22.79
C ASP A 100 12.97 -11.25 21.88
N LEU A 101 14.16 -10.95 21.34
CA LEU A 101 14.83 -11.71 20.28
C LEU A 101 14.93 -13.21 20.54
N ASP A 102 15.19 -13.59 21.79
CA ASP A 102 15.40 -14.97 22.20
C ASP A 102 14.10 -15.78 22.26
N ARG A 103 12.95 -15.11 22.35
CA ARG A 103 11.62 -15.74 22.38
C ARG A 103 11.12 -16.12 20.99
N ARG A 104 11.77 -15.64 19.91
CA ARG A 104 11.23 -15.73 18.56
C ARG A 104 11.11 -17.14 18.03
N VAL A 105 9.96 -17.46 17.46
CA VAL A 105 9.69 -18.75 16.80
C VAL A 105 9.22 -18.48 15.37
N PRO A 106 9.94 -18.97 14.33
CA PRO A 106 9.61 -18.71 12.94
C PRO A 106 8.43 -19.54 12.47
N SER A 107 7.83 -19.16 11.34
CA SER A 107 6.97 -20.08 10.57
C SER A 107 7.80 -21.21 9.95
N ALA A 108 7.15 -22.29 9.55
CA ALA A 108 7.83 -23.43 8.93
C ALA A 108 8.61 -23.03 7.66
N THR A 109 8.06 -22.09 6.89
CA THR A 109 8.68 -21.56 5.66
C THR A 109 9.89 -20.65 5.94
N HIS A 110 10.05 -20.15 7.17
CA HIS A 110 11.10 -19.19 7.55
C HIS A 110 12.10 -19.73 8.58
N GLU A 111 12.11 -21.04 8.84
CA GLU A 111 13.12 -21.68 9.68
C GLU A 111 14.54 -21.48 9.13
N SER A 112 14.70 -21.61 7.81
CA SER A 112 15.95 -21.38 7.10
C SER A 112 16.41 -19.92 7.23
N TRP A 113 15.47 -18.96 7.20
CA TRP A 113 15.78 -17.54 7.38
C TRP A 113 16.32 -17.28 8.79
N LYS A 114 15.64 -17.79 9.84
CA LYS A 114 16.14 -17.70 11.23
C LYS A 114 17.54 -18.31 11.39
N TYR A 115 17.84 -19.38 10.66
CA TYR A 115 19.18 -19.96 10.65
C TYR A 115 20.22 -18.98 10.09
N LEU A 116 19.95 -18.31 8.95
CA LEU A 116 20.87 -17.29 8.39
C LEU A 116 21.00 -16.05 9.29
N GLU A 117 19.91 -15.64 9.94
CA GLU A 117 19.96 -14.57 10.95
C GLU A 117 20.93 -14.95 12.08
N THR A 118 20.79 -16.15 12.63
CA THR A 118 21.63 -16.65 13.72
C THR A 118 23.09 -16.78 13.29
N LEU A 119 23.32 -17.27 12.08
CA LEU A 119 24.67 -17.36 11.51
C LEU A 119 25.31 -15.98 11.35
N THR A 120 24.53 -14.98 10.89
CA THR A 120 24.96 -13.59 10.77
C THR A 120 25.31 -13.00 12.14
N LEU A 121 24.46 -13.18 13.15
CA LEU A 121 24.72 -12.70 14.51
C LEU A 121 25.99 -13.34 15.12
N SER A 122 26.31 -14.59 14.74
CA SER A 122 27.53 -15.27 15.20
C SER A 122 28.83 -14.63 14.68
N LEU A 123 28.76 -13.85 13.59
CA LEU A 123 29.90 -13.11 13.03
C LEU A 123 30.38 -11.98 13.94
N SER A 124 29.64 -11.64 15.00
CA SER A 124 29.99 -10.58 15.94
C SER A 124 31.28 -10.82 16.72
N SER A 125 31.78 -12.06 16.73
CA SER A 125 33.09 -12.43 17.28
C SER A 125 34.26 -11.98 16.40
N LYS A 126 33.99 -11.58 15.15
CA LYS A 126 35.02 -11.24 14.16
C LYS A 126 35.46 -9.78 14.31
N THR A 127 36.77 -9.57 14.31
CA THR A 127 37.34 -8.22 14.30
C THR A 127 37.07 -7.52 12.97
N LYS A 128 36.85 -6.20 13.00
CA LYS A 128 36.56 -5.36 11.82
C LYS A 128 35.27 -5.72 11.06
N LEU A 129 34.39 -6.52 11.64
CA LEU A 129 33.10 -6.89 11.05
C LEU A 129 31.95 -6.46 11.96
N ARG A 130 31.00 -5.71 11.40
CA ARG A 130 29.78 -5.29 12.09
C ARG A 130 28.57 -5.96 11.43
N PRO A 131 28.12 -7.12 11.93
CA PRO A 131 26.95 -7.79 11.41
C PRO A 131 25.67 -7.22 12.01
N HIS A 132 24.72 -6.88 11.14
CA HIS A 132 23.38 -6.48 11.50
C HIS A 132 22.35 -7.34 10.76
N VAL A 133 21.27 -7.67 11.45
CA VAL A 133 20.08 -8.30 10.90
C VAL A 133 18.94 -7.30 11.03
N ILE A 134 18.25 -7.02 9.92
CA ILE A 134 17.07 -6.16 9.89
C ILE A 134 15.86 -7.06 9.62
N ALA A 135 15.02 -7.29 10.64
CA ALA A 135 13.74 -7.98 10.48
C ALA A 135 12.70 -6.99 9.95
N ALA A 136 12.49 -7.00 8.63
CA ALA A 136 11.52 -6.12 8.01
C ALA A 136 10.09 -6.65 8.20
N GLY A 137 9.15 -5.75 8.48
CA GLY A 137 7.73 -6.00 8.31
C GLY A 137 7.41 -6.44 6.88
N ILE A 138 6.16 -6.80 6.65
CA ILE A 138 5.68 -7.12 5.30
C ILE A 138 5.91 -5.90 4.40
N LEU A 139 6.70 -6.13 3.37
CA LEU A 139 7.19 -5.06 2.50
C LEU A 139 6.08 -4.58 1.57
N TYR A 140 5.92 -3.26 1.52
CA TYR A 140 5.10 -2.57 0.52
C TYR A 140 5.85 -1.38 -0.09
N GLY A 141 5.32 -0.83 -1.17
CA GLY A 141 5.85 0.32 -1.89
C GLY A 141 6.66 -0.04 -3.14
N ASN A 142 6.87 0.95 -4.00
CA ASN A 142 7.60 0.82 -5.28
C ASN A 142 7.15 -0.37 -6.14
N GLY A 143 5.84 -0.65 -6.16
CA GLY A 143 5.29 -1.68 -7.01
C GLY A 143 5.22 -3.06 -6.39
N GLU A 144 4.79 -3.13 -5.13
CA GLU A 144 4.26 -4.30 -4.40
C GLU A 144 4.68 -5.68 -4.91
N ASP A 145 5.41 -6.41 -4.07
CA ASP A 145 5.66 -7.83 -4.30
C ASP A 145 4.60 -8.68 -3.57
N VAL A 146 4.60 -8.62 -2.23
CA VAL A 146 3.66 -9.39 -1.40
C VAL A 146 2.20 -9.04 -1.69
N PHE A 147 1.86 -7.75 -1.76
CA PHE A 147 0.49 -7.30 -2.01
C PHE A 147 0.14 -7.16 -3.50
N ASN A 148 1.00 -7.65 -4.42
CA ASN A 148 0.82 -7.52 -5.86
C ASN A 148 -0.56 -7.99 -6.31
N GLU A 149 -0.96 -9.21 -5.94
CA GLU A 149 -2.23 -9.78 -6.41
C GLU A 149 -3.45 -9.02 -5.86
N LEU A 150 -3.37 -8.42 -4.67
CA LEU A 150 -4.41 -7.51 -4.17
C LEU A 150 -4.48 -6.24 -5.01
N PHE A 151 -3.35 -5.56 -5.22
CA PHE A 151 -3.33 -4.33 -6.02
C PHE A 151 -3.74 -4.57 -7.48
N LYS A 152 -3.30 -5.68 -8.07
CA LYS A 152 -3.63 -6.10 -9.43
C LYS A 152 -5.11 -6.45 -9.55
N ALA A 153 -5.67 -7.23 -8.64
CA ALA A 153 -7.10 -7.54 -8.63
C ALA A 153 -7.94 -6.27 -8.45
N ALA A 154 -7.51 -5.34 -7.58
CA ALA A 154 -8.21 -4.07 -7.37
C ALA A 154 -8.14 -3.20 -8.63
N TRP A 155 -6.95 -3.09 -9.22
CA TRP A 155 -6.73 -2.35 -10.46
C TRP A 155 -7.48 -2.96 -11.64
N LEU A 156 -7.74 -4.27 -11.66
CA LEU A 156 -8.57 -4.93 -12.67
C LEU A 156 -10.07 -4.95 -12.33
N THR A 157 -10.48 -4.37 -11.19
CA THR A 157 -11.82 -4.46 -10.60
C THR A 157 -12.35 -5.88 -10.39
N GLN A 158 -11.47 -6.88 -10.38
CA GLN A 158 -11.82 -8.28 -10.17
C GLN A 158 -12.34 -8.52 -8.75
N PRO A 159 -13.48 -9.20 -8.56
CA PRO A 159 -14.02 -9.52 -7.23
C PRO A 159 -13.27 -10.69 -6.56
N ALA A 160 -11.93 -10.67 -6.61
CA ALA A 160 -11.05 -11.75 -6.12
C ALA A 160 -10.53 -11.53 -4.69
N HIS A 161 -10.69 -10.33 -4.11
CA HIS A 161 -10.23 -10.02 -2.76
C HIS A 161 -11.00 -10.84 -1.73
N ARG A 162 -10.30 -11.33 -0.73
CA ARG A 162 -10.84 -12.16 0.36
C ARG A 162 -10.18 -11.73 1.65
N ILE A 163 -10.96 -11.63 2.72
CA ILE A 163 -10.46 -11.47 4.09
C ILE A 163 -10.55 -12.84 4.75
N ILE A 164 -9.44 -13.37 5.26
CA ILE A 164 -9.43 -14.63 6.00
C ILE A 164 -10.04 -14.37 7.37
N HIS A 165 -11.10 -15.09 7.72
CA HIS A 165 -11.76 -15.01 9.02
C HIS A 165 -10.77 -15.24 10.17
N PRO A 166 -10.77 -14.42 11.24
CA PRO A 166 -11.70 -13.32 11.53
C PRO A 166 -11.33 -11.95 10.92
N GLY A 167 -10.14 -11.78 10.34
CA GLY A 167 -9.70 -10.54 9.71
C GLY A 167 -9.16 -9.46 10.65
N ASN A 168 -9.31 -9.63 11.97
CA ASN A 168 -8.84 -8.69 13.00
C ASN A 168 -7.40 -8.96 13.48
N ASN A 169 -6.66 -9.83 12.79
CA ASN A 169 -5.27 -10.11 13.08
C ASN A 169 -4.36 -9.00 12.56
N TYR A 170 -3.32 -8.67 13.33
CA TYR A 170 -2.40 -7.57 13.00
C TYR A 170 -1.22 -8.03 12.15
N ILE A 171 -0.96 -7.29 11.07
CA ILE A 171 0.13 -7.57 10.14
C ILE A 171 1.15 -6.41 10.19
N PRO A 172 2.35 -6.62 10.76
CA PRO A 172 3.39 -5.60 10.77
C PRO A 172 3.87 -5.34 9.34
N CYS A 173 3.78 -4.10 8.90
CA CYS A 173 4.17 -3.69 7.55
C CYS A 173 5.31 -2.68 7.60
N VAL A 174 6.02 -2.53 6.48
CA VAL A 174 6.99 -1.44 6.30
C VAL A 174 7.18 -1.11 4.83
N HIS A 175 7.36 0.17 4.53
CA HIS A 175 7.67 0.58 3.17
C HIS A 175 9.13 0.24 2.81
N VAL A 176 9.38 -0.31 1.61
CA VAL A 176 10.72 -0.71 1.14
C VAL A 176 11.76 0.41 1.23
N ARG A 177 11.34 1.66 0.98
CA ARG A 177 12.21 2.85 1.12
C ARG A 177 12.61 3.14 2.57
N ASP A 178 11.75 2.84 3.54
CA ASP A 178 12.07 3.03 4.95
C ASP A 178 13.07 1.98 5.43
N VAL A 179 12.97 0.74 4.94
CA VAL A 179 14.00 -0.29 5.16
C VAL A 179 15.34 0.15 4.57
N ALA A 180 15.36 0.65 3.32
CA ALA A 180 16.59 1.17 2.71
C ALA A 180 17.19 2.36 3.49
N ARG A 181 16.35 3.21 4.08
CA ARG A 181 16.79 4.31 4.95
C ARG A 181 17.37 3.79 6.26
N LEU A 182 16.80 2.75 6.86
CA LEU A 182 17.41 2.09 8.01
C LEU A 182 18.77 1.49 7.66
N VAL A 183 18.91 0.82 6.51
CA VAL A 183 20.21 0.31 6.03
C VAL A 183 21.24 1.45 5.93
N LYS A 184 20.84 2.62 5.42
CA LYS A 184 21.70 3.80 5.36
C LYS A 184 22.15 4.26 6.76
N VAL A 185 21.26 4.24 7.74
CA VAL A 185 21.59 4.57 9.14
C VAL A 185 22.58 3.54 9.71
N VAL A 186 22.33 2.25 9.50
CA VAL A 186 23.22 1.16 9.94
C VAL A 186 24.61 1.25 9.31
N ALA A 187 24.69 1.66 8.05
CA ALA A 187 25.96 1.88 7.37
C ALA A 187 26.77 3.03 8.00
N ALA A 188 26.11 4.09 8.47
CA ALA A 188 26.74 5.31 8.98
C ALA A 188 27.08 5.25 10.47
N GLU A 189 26.23 4.63 11.30
CA GLU A 189 26.37 4.63 12.75
C GLU A 189 27.09 3.38 13.26
N SER A 190 27.95 3.53 14.27
CA SER A 190 28.75 2.43 14.84
C SER A 190 28.10 1.73 16.04
N ASN A 191 27.27 2.46 16.79
CA ASN A 191 26.75 2.02 18.09
C ASN A 191 25.27 1.63 17.97
N LEU A 192 25.01 0.56 17.21
CA LEU A 192 23.67 0.04 16.99
C LEU A 192 23.57 -1.42 17.42
N ASP A 193 22.37 -1.82 17.80
CA ASP A 193 22.06 -3.22 18.06
C ASP A 193 22.22 -4.06 16.80
N ARG A 194 22.59 -5.32 17.01
CA ARG A 194 22.87 -6.27 15.92
C ARG A 194 21.60 -6.82 15.29
N TYR A 195 20.48 -6.74 15.98
CA TYR A 195 19.17 -7.14 15.47
C TYR A 195 18.25 -5.94 15.57
N LEU A 196 17.66 -5.55 14.44
CA LEU A 196 16.81 -4.39 14.34
C LEU A 196 15.48 -4.80 13.70
N ILE A 197 14.37 -4.33 14.25
CA ILE A 197 13.04 -4.50 13.69
C ILE A 197 12.71 -3.27 12.86
N ALA A 198 12.34 -3.49 11.61
CA ALA A 198 11.92 -2.44 10.69
C ALA A 198 10.44 -2.59 10.35
N VAL A 199 9.59 -1.90 11.11
CA VAL A 199 8.14 -1.82 10.91
C VAL A 199 7.72 -0.35 10.90
N ASP A 200 6.62 0.00 10.24
CA ASP A 200 6.01 1.31 10.40
C ASP A 200 5.24 1.42 11.72
N LYS A 201 4.68 2.59 12.02
CA LYS A 201 3.96 2.81 13.29
C LYS A 201 2.49 2.43 13.22
N SER A 202 2.03 1.89 12.09
CA SER A 202 0.64 1.50 11.95
C SER A 202 0.39 0.13 12.59
N ARG A 203 -0.82 -0.05 13.11
CA ARG A 203 -1.29 -1.34 13.60
C ARG A 203 -2.49 -1.75 12.75
N LEU A 204 -2.19 -2.15 11.52
CA LEU A 204 -3.22 -2.48 10.55
C LEU A 204 -3.63 -3.94 10.71
N THR A 205 -4.93 -4.16 10.73
CA THR A 205 -5.46 -5.52 10.61
C THR A 205 -5.40 -6.00 9.17
N GLN A 206 -5.51 -7.31 8.98
CA GLN A 206 -5.67 -7.91 7.65
C GLN A 206 -6.85 -7.28 6.90
N ALA A 207 -7.99 -7.09 7.59
CA ALA A 207 -9.17 -6.47 7.01
C ALA A 207 -8.90 -5.03 6.55
N ASP A 208 -8.22 -4.21 7.36
CA ASP A 208 -7.89 -2.82 7.00
C ASP A 208 -7.03 -2.74 5.75
N ILE A 209 -6.04 -3.63 5.64
CA ILE A 209 -5.14 -3.68 4.47
C ILE A 209 -5.94 -4.02 3.22
N VAL A 210 -6.70 -5.12 3.25
CA VAL A 210 -7.41 -5.62 2.07
C VAL A 210 -8.53 -4.65 1.66
N GLN A 211 -9.34 -4.18 2.62
CA GLN A 211 -10.43 -3.24 2.37
C GLN A 211 -9.89 -1.87 1.92
N GLY A 212 -8.83 -1.37 2.56
CA GLY A 212 -8.19 -0.12 2.17
C GLY A 212 -7.69 -0.12 0.74
N ILE A 213 -7.00 -1.19 0.30
CA ILE A 213 -6.53 -1.33 -1.09
C ILE A 213 -7.71 -1.27 -2.07
N VAL A 214 -8.79 -2.00 -1.78
CA VAL A 214 -10.00 -2.04 -2.61
C VAL A 214 -10.63 -0.65 -2.71
N ASP A 215 -10.79 0.05 -1.60
CA ASP A 215 -11.41 1.38 -1.56
C ASP A 215 -10.55 2.46 -2.23
N GLN A 216 -9.22 2.32 -2.19
CA GLN A 216 -8.33 3.27 -2.82
C GLN A 216 -8.21 3.08 -4.33
N ILE A 217 -8.23 1.84 -4.85
CA ILE A 217 -7.90 1.58 -6.26
C ILE A 217 -9.15 1.30 -7.11
N SER A 218 -10.15 0.67 -6.50
CA SER A 218 -11.36 0.19 -7.18
C SER A 218 -12.61 0.93 -6.71
N ASN A 219 -13.77 0.55 -7.25
CA ASN A 219 -15.04 1.05 -6.73
C ASN A 219 -15.23 0.48 -5.31
N LYS A 220 -15.65 1.33 -4.37
CA LYS A 220 -15.93 0.91 -2.99
C LYS A 220 -16.88 -0.29 -2.99
N ARG A 221 -16.46 -1.36 -2.34
CA ARG A 221 -17.24 -2.59 -2.18
C ARG A 221 -16.77 -3.31 -0.93
N GLY A 222 -17.71 -3.98 -0.25
CA GLY A 222 -17.36 -4.85 0.86
C GLY A 222 -16.59 -6.07 0.37
N VAL A 223 -15.46 -6.35 1.01
CA VAL A 223 -14.70 -7.57 0.75
C VAL A 223 -15.28 -8.72 1.58
N PRO A 224 -15.61 -9.87 0.97
CA PRO A 224 -16.17 -10.99 1.72
C PRO A 224 -15.13 -11.62 2.66
N VAL A 225 -15.60 -11.97 3.85
CA VAL A 225 -14.85 -12.76 4.83
C VAL A 225 -15.06 -14.24 4.55
N VAL A 226 -13.98 -15.00 4.43
CA VAL A 226 -14.00 -16.42 4.06
C VAL A 226 -13.17 -17.26 5.03
N SER A 227 -13.41 -18.57 5.04
CA SER A 227 -12.57 -19.46 5.84
C SER A 227 -11.16 -19.57 5.25
N THR A 228 -10.21 -19.97 6.09
CA THR A 228 -8.81 -20.18 5.68
C THR A 228 -8.67 -21.23 4.57
N GLU A 229 -9.58 -22.19 4.46
CA GLU A 229 -9.54 -23.28 3.47
C GLU A 229 -9.91 -22.79 2.06
N GLU A 230 -10.72 -21.75 1.96
CA GLU A 230 -11.18 -21.17 0.69
C GLU A 230 -10.12 -20.28 0.01
N VAL A 231 -9.04 -19.97 0.73
CA VAL A 231 -7.93 -19.17 0.21
C VAL A 231 -6.78 -20.06 -0.21
N GLU A 232 -6.69 -20.29 -1.52
CA GLU A 232 -5.54 -20.88 -2.20
C GLU A 232 -4.63 -19.74 -2.67
N SER A 233 -3.64 -19.40 -1.85
CA SER A 233 -2.71 -18.32 -2.15
C SER A 233 -1.36 -18.51 -1.48
N GLU A 234 -0.30 -18.14 -2.18
CA GLU A 234 1.08 -18.09 -1.68
C GLU A 234 1.26 -17.05 -0.56
N PHE A 235 0.39 -16.03 -0.48
CA PHE A 235 0.41 -14.99 0.55
C PHE A 235 -0.45 -15.34 1.78
N LYS A 236 -1.06 -16.54 1.82
CA LYS A 236 -1.88 -17.02 2.94
C LYS A 236 -1.14 -16.99 4.28
N ASP A 237 0.12 -17.44 4.29
CA ASP A 237 0.97 -17.46 5.50
C ASP A 237 1.17 -16.06 6.10
N ILE A 238 1.16 -15.03 5.25
CA ILE A 238 1.32 -13.63 5.64
C ILE A 238 0.00 -13.08 6.19
N MET A 239 -1.11 -13.43 5.56
CA MET A 239 -2.45 -12.95 5.95
C MET A 239 -2.96 -13.56 7.26
N VAL A 240 -2.32 -14.62 7.77
CA VAL A 240 -2.63 -15.22 9.09
C VAL A 240 -1.71 -14.74 10.21
N LEU A 241 -0.77 -13.82 9.92
CA LEU A 241 0.08 -13.22 10.95
C LEU A 241 -0.76 -12.42 11.91
N ASP A 242 -0.47 -12.57 13.19
CA ASP A 242 -1.09 -11.77 14.24
C ASP A 242 0.02 -11.32 15.19
N LEU A 243 0.69 -10.24 14.82
CA LEU A 243 1.84 -9.68 15.51
C LEU A 243 1.71 -8.15 15.57
N VAL A 244 2.08 -7.59 16.71
CA VAL A 244 2.33 -6.15 16.85
C VAL A 244 3.78 -6.00 17.25
N MET A 245 4.53 -5.17 16.53
CA MET A 245 5.95 -4.96 16.79
C MET A 245 6.26 -3.48 16.85
N GLU A 246 7.25 -3.11 17.65
CA GLU A 246 7.75 -1.75 17.70
C GLU A 246 8.98 -1.60 16.79
N PRO A 247 9.09 -0.53 15.97
CA PRO A 247 10.30 -0.27 15.22
C PRO A 247 11.49 0.00 16.14
N SER A 248 12.67 -0.54 15.83
CA SER A 248 13.88 -0.35 16.65
C SER A 248 14.29 1.12 16.81
N ALA A 249 15.10 1.40 17.83
CA ALA A 249 15.50 2.74 18.24
C ALA A 249 15.97 3.68 17.09
N PRO A 250 16.74 3.23 16.07
CA PRO A 250 17.18 4.11 14.99
C PRO A 250 16.03 4.67 14.14
N MET A 251 14.95 3.90 13.97
CA MET A 251 13.76 4.37 13.23
C MET A 251 12.86 5.28 14.08
N ARG A 252 12.94 5.16 15.42
CA ARG A 252 12.20 6.03 16.36
C ARG A 252 12.88 7.38 16.56
N ALA A 253 14.15 7.52 16.19
CA ALA A 253 14.89 8.76 16.29
C ALA A 253 14.21 9.87 15.48
N LYS A 254 14.20 11.10 16.03
CA LYS A 254 13.62 12.28 15.34
C LYS A 254 14.31 12.60 14.02
N SER A 255 15.58 12.19 13.87
CA SER A 255 16.38 12.33 12.66
C SER A 255 15.99 11.34 11.55
N PHE A 256 15.21 10.29 11.86
CA PHE A 256 14.81 9.31 10.87
C PHE A 256 13.77 9.92 9.91
N GLN A 257 14.16 10.06 8.65
CA GLN A 257 13.29 10.60 7.61
C GLN A 257 12.35 9.50 7.15
N TRP A 258 11.13 9.44 7.68
CA TRP A 258 10.15 8.45 7.25
C TRP A 258 9.61 8.71 5.83
N TRP A 259 9.28 7.66 5.10
CA TRP A 259 8.58 7.70 3.82
C TRP A 259 7.10 7.44 4.05
N SER A 260 6.78 6.42 4.85
CA SER A 260 5.43 6.02 5.21
C SER A 260 5.34 5.68 6.70
N LYS A 261 5.56 6.69 7.57
CA LYS A 261 5.53 6.54 9.03
C LYS A 261 4.21 5.94 9.54
N ASP A 262 3.10 6.45 9.00
CA ASP A 262 1.75 6.12 9.46
C ASP A 262 1.15 4.90 8.74
N GLY A 263 1.98 4.16 8.00
CA GLY A 263 1.64 2.87 7.41
C GLY A 263 1.00 2.89 6.04
N LEU A 264 0.65 1.69 5.57
CA LEU A 264 0.13 1.45 4.22
C LEU A 264 -1.17 2.20 3.97
N VAL A 265 -2.20 1.98 4.80
CA VAL A 265 -3.57 2.50 4.56
C VAL A 265 -3.59 4.02 4.42
N LYS A 266 -2.95 4.76 5.35
CA LYS A 266 -2.84 6.23 5.27
C LYS A 266 -2.05 6.73 4.06
N ASN A 267 -1.17 5.91 3.50
CA ASN A 267 -0.33 6.25 2.34
C ASN A 267 -0.81 5.59 1.03
N LEU A 268 -1.99 4.95 1.01
CA LEU A 268 -2.42 4.14 -0.13
C LEU A 268 -2.50 4.91 -1.45
N SER A 269 -2.87 6.19 -1.43
CA SER A 269 -2.88 7.01 -2.66
C SER A 269 -1.48 7.12 -3.29
N LYS A 270 -0.46 7.36 -2.46
CA LYS A 270 0.95 7.41 -2.87
C LYS A 270 1.43 6.03 -3.34
N VAL A 271 1.14 4.99 -2.58
CA VAL A 271 1.55 3.61 -2.90
C VAL A 271 0.89 3.10 -4.18
N ALA A 272 -0.40 3.41 -4.41
CA ALA A 272 -1.09 3.07 -5.65
C ALA A 272 -0.48 3.79 -6.88
N ALA A 273 -0.04 5.05 -6.72
CA ALA A 273 0.69 5.76 -7.76
C ALA A 273 2.05 5.12 -8.05
N GLU A 274 2.78 4.72 -7.00
CA GLU A 274 4.03 3.95 -7.13
C GLU A 274 3.81 2.62 -7.86
N PHE A 275 2.74 1.89 -7.52
CA PHE A 275 2.35 0.64 -8.18
C PHE A 275 2.12 0.82 -9.70
N CYS A 276 1.35 1.85 -10.07
CA CYS A 276 1.08 2.16 -11.47
C CYS A 276 2.36 2.58 -12.21
N LYS A 277 3.17 3.44 -11.58
CA LYS A 277 4.44 3.92 -12.16
C LYS A 277 5.41 2.77 -12.41
N TRP A 278 5.58 1.88 -11.43
CA TRP A 278 6.54 0.78 -11.51
C TRP A 278 6.19 -0.22 -12.61
N ARG A 279 4.90 -0.53 -12.77
CA ARG A 279 4.39 -1.43 -13.82
C ARG A 279 4.11 -0.73 -15.15
N ASN A 280 4.41 0.56 -15.28
CA ASN A 280 4.10 1.40 -16.44
C ASN A 280 2.62 1.27 -16.87
N LEU A 281 1.71 1.21 -15.88
CA LEU A 281 0.28 1.19 -16.10
C LEU A 281 -0.17 2.61 -16.46
N ARG A 282 -0.87 2.74 -17.58
CA ARG A 282 -1.35 4.03 -18.09
C ARG A 282 -2.87 4.02 -18.13
N PRO A 283 -3.53 5.01 -17.49
CA PRO A 283 -4.97 5.09 -17.55
C PRO A 283 -5.42 5.40 -18.98
N ILE A 284 -6.34 4.61 -19.51
CA ILE A 284 -6.85 4.79 -20.87
C ILE A 284 -8.10 5.66 -20.80
N LYS A 285 -7.99 6.90 -21.27
CA LYS A 285 -9.07 7.88 -21.24
C LYS A 285 -9.65 8.01 -22.65
N MET A 286 -10.91 7.65 -22.81
CA MET A 286 -11.59 7.69 -24.10
C MET A 286 -12.86 8.51 -24.00
N VAL A 287 -13.13 9.25 -25.07
CA VAL A 287 -14.39 9.97 -25.28
C VAL A 287 -14.93 9.47 -26.61
N VAL A 288 -16.17 8.99 -26.61
CA VAL A 288 -16.82 8.49 -27.81
C VAL A 288 -18.08 9.32 -28.02
N THR A 289 -18.08 10.08 -29.12
CA THR A 289 -19.18 10.95 -29.53
C THR A 289 -19.58 10.63 -30.96
N GLY A 290 -20.86 10.74 -31.27
CA GLY A 290 -21.37 10.58 -32.62
C GLY A 290 -22.76 11.19 -32.76
N PRO A 291 -23.23 11.43 -34.00
CA PRO A 291 -24.60 11.86 -34.22
C PRO A 291 -25.60 10.77 -33.76
N PRO A 292 -26.84 11.15 -33.42
CA PRO A 292 -27.88 10.19 -33.08
C PRO A 292 -28.03 9.11 -34.17
N GLY A 293 -28.16 7.85 -33.76
CA GLY A 293 -28.27 6.71 -34.68
C GLY A 293 -26.95 6.16 -35.22
N ALA A 294 -25.80 6.77 -34.92
CA ALA A 294 -24.48 6.26 -35.33
C ALA A 294 -24.02 5.00 -34.56
N GLY A 295 -24.75 4.57 -33.52
CA GLY A 295 -24.37 3.43 -32.68
C GLY A 295 -23.20 3.71 -31.74
N ALA A 296 -22.95 4.98 -31.39
CA ALA A 296 -21.87 5.38 -30.49
C ALA A 296 -21.91 4.62 -29.14
N GLU A 297 -23.09 4.47 -28.54
CA GLU A 297 -23.34 3.67 -27.32
C GLU A 297 -22.74 2.25 -27.44
N ARG A 298 -23.07 1.54 -28.53
CA ARG A 298 -22.55 0.19 -28.77
C ARG A 298 -21.03 0.18 -28.95
N CYS A 299 -20.46 1.22 -29.54
CA CYS A 299 -19.01 1.37 -29.64
C CYS A 299 -18.37 1.62 -28.27
N CYS A 300 -18.95 2.48 -27.42
CA CYS A 300 -18.49 2.75 -26.06
C CYS A 300 -18.38 1.45 -25.27
N THR A 301 -19.46 0.67 -25.22
CA THR A 301 -19.51 -0.59 -24.47
C THR A 301 -18.44 -1.57 -24.94
N ARG A 302 -18.32 -1.77 -26.26
CA ARG A 302 -17.31 -2.69 -26.82
C ARG A 302 -15.88 -2.25 -26.53
N VAL A 303 -15.62 -0.95 -26.58
CA VAL A 303 -14.29 -0.38 -26.30
C VAL A 303 -13.98 -0.49 -24.81
N ALA A 304 -14.95 -0.18 -23.95
CA ALA A 304 -14.84 -0.32 -22.50
C ALA A 304 -14.51 -1.77 -22.11
N GLU A 305 -15.28 -2.75 -22.60
CA GLU A 305 -15.03 -4.18 -22.35
C GLU A 305 -13.67 -4.65 -22.89
N ARG A 306 -13.26 -4.14 -24.06
CA ARG A 306 -12.01 -4.57 -24.71
C ARG A 306 -10.75 -4.06 -24.02
N TYR A 307 -10.77 -2.82 -23.53
CA TYR A 307 -9.56 -2.14 -23.01
C TYR A 307 -9.56 -1.94 -21.49
N LEU A 308 -10.74 -1.89 -20.86
CA LEU A 308 -10.89 -1.67 -19.42
C LEU A 308 -11.42 -2.93 -18.70
N HIS A 309 -11.49 -4.10 -19.35
CA HIS A 309 -11.81 -5.40 -18.73
C HIS A 309 -13.06 -5.38 -17.82
N GLU A 310 -13.09 -6.20 -16.75
CA GLU A 310 -14.24 -6.38 -15.84
C GLU A 310 -14.69 -5.06 -15.19
N ASP A 311 -16.01 -4.86 -15.11
CA ASP A 311 -16.68 -3.66 -14.60
C ASP A 311 -16.04 -2.35 -15.09
N PRO A 312 -16.03 -2.10 -16.42
CA PRO A 312 -15.25 -1.01 -16.98
C PRO A 312 -15.88 0.35 -16.59
N PRO A 313 -15.08 1.38 -16.27
CA PRO A 313 -15.57 2.74 -15.99
C PRO A 313 -16.16 3.41 -17.24
N HIS A 314 -17.38 3.03 -17.57
CA HIS A 314 -18.17 3.56 -18.67
C HIS A 314 -19.23 4.49 -18.12
N PHE A 315 -19.20 5.76 -18.53
CA PHE A 315 -20.10 6.78 -18.01
C PHE A 315 -20.78 7.56 -19.12
N SER A 316 -22.11 7.70 -19.00
CA SER A 316 -22.87 8.74 -19.68
C SER A 316 -23.10 9.93 -18.75
N PHE A 317 -23.39 11.11 -19.30
CA PHE A 317 -23.72 12.28 -18.48
C PHE A 317 -24.93 12.02 -17.56
N ASP A 318 -25.92 11.26 -18.05
CA ASP A 318 -27.13 10.95 -17.28
C ASP A 318 -26.84 10.01 -16.11
N GLN A 319 -25.96 9.02 -16.28
CA GLN A 319 -25.49 8.16 -15.19
C GLN A 319 -24.79 8.98 -14.10
N ILE A 320 -23.85 9.86 -14.50
CA ILE A 320 -23.14 10.74 -13.56
C ILE A 320 -24.12 11.64 -12.82
N LEU A 321 -25.13 12.16 -13.51
CA LEU A 321 -26.15 13.00 -12.89
C LEU A 321 -27.00 12.22 -11.89
N GLN A 322 -27.43 11.00 -12.23
CA GLN A 322 -28.23 10.15 -11.35
C GLN A 322 -27.45 9.76 -10.08
N GLU A 323 -26.19 9.34 -10.23
CA GLU A 323 -25.31 9.03 -9.10
C GLU A 323 -25.13 10.27 -8.19
N ALA A 324 -24.87 11.44 -8.77
CA ALA A 324 -24.70 12.67 -8.00
C ALA A 324 -25.99 13.15 -7.30
N LEU A 325 -27.17 12.71 -7.76
CA LEU A 325 -28.45 12.98 -7.12
C LEU A 325 -28.74 12.01 -5.97
N GLN A 326 -28.18 10.80 -6.01
CA GLN A 326 -28.29 9.76 -4.97
C GLN A 326 -27.30 9.97 -3.82
N GLN A 327 -26.21 10.71 -4.06
CA GLN A 327 -25.27 11.07 -3.00
C GLN A 327 -25.95 11.87 -1.88
N GLU A 328 -25.52 11.63 -0.65
CA GLU A 328 -25.99 12.36 0.51
C GLU A 328 -25.22 13.68 0.69
N GLY A 329 -25.90 14.72 1.17
CA GLY A 329 -25.27 15.99 1.54
C GLY A 329 -25.88 17.26 0.91
N ALA A 330 -25.44 18.41 1.42
CA ALA A 330 -25.97 19.72 1.04
C ALA A 330 -25.80 20.05 -0.45
N ALA A 331 -24.75 19.52 -1.09
CA ALA A 331 -24.49 19.71 -2.52
C ALA A 331 -25.51 18.96 -3.39
N ALA A 332 -25.81 17.70 -3.06
CA ALA A 332 -26.81 16.89 -3.75
C ALA A 332 -28.22 17.47 -3.57
N ALA A 333 -28.57 17.92 -2.36
CA ALA A 333 -29.85 18.59 -2.11
C ALA A 333 -30.03 19.88 -2.95
N LYS A 334 -28.97 20.68 -3.10
CA LYS A 334 -28.96 21.85 -4.00
C LYS A 334 -29.10 21.45 -5.47
N LEU A 335 -28.45 20.36 -5.90
CA LEU A 335 -28.55 19.83 -7.25
C LEU A 335 -29.97 19.32 -7.56
N GLN A 336 -30.56 18.54 -6.66
CA GLN A 336 -31.95 18.05 -6.77
C GLN A 336 -32.94 19.20 -6.94
N LYS A 337 -32.82 20.29 -6.15
CA LYS A 337 -33.67 21.48 -6.30
C LYS A 337 -33.53 22.13 -7.68
N LYS A 338 -32.31 22.21 -8.23
CA LYS A 338 -32.06 22.77 -9.57
C LYS A 338 -32.64 21.87 -10.66
N VAL A 339 -32.40 20.55 -10.60
CA VAL A 339 -32.94 19.57 -11.55
C VAL A 339 -34.48 19.60 -11.54
N LYS A 340 -35.13 19.64 -10.37
CA LYS A 340 -36.60 19.77 -10.26
C LYS A 340 -37.15 21.06 -10.87
N LYS A 341 -36.42 22.18 -10.77
CA LYS A 341 -36.81 23.45 -11.43
C LYS A 341 -36.66 23.36 -12.96
N LEU A 342 -35.57 22.75 -13.43
CA LEU A 342 -35.29 22.56 -14.85
C LEU A 342 -36.24 21.56 -15.52
N ALA A 343 -36.74 20.56 -14.79
CA ALA A 343 -37.75 19.62 -15.28
C ALA A 343 -39.06 20.30 -15.74
N ARG A 344 -39.31 21.55 -15.32
CA ARG A 344 -40.46 22.36 -15.78
C ARG A 344 -40.28 22.93 -17.19
N PHE A 345 -39.06 22.92 -17.74
CA PHE A 345 -38.71 23.51 -19.02
C PHE A 345 -38.08 22.44 -19.95
N PRO A 346 -38.83 21.88 -20.90
CA PRO A 346 -38.32 20.87 -21.82
C PRO A 346 -37.10 21.39 -22.61
N GLY A 347 -36.02 20.60 -22.66
CA GLY A 347 -34.79 20.93 -23.39
C GLY A 347 -33.83 21.88 -22.65
N ALA A 348 -34.18 22.38 -21.47
CA ALA A 348 -33.29 23.23 -20.68
C ALA A 348 -32.15 22.41 -20.05
N LYS A 349 -30.90 22.76 -20.37
CA LYS A 349 -29.71 22.09 -19.84
C LYS A 349 -29.27 22.73 -18.51
N LEU A 350 -28.63 21.93 -17.66
CA LEU A 350 -27.94 22.45 -16.47
C LEU A 350 -26.86 23.48 -16.88
N PRO A 351 -26.60 24.51 -16.06
CA PRO A 351 -25.52 25.48 -16.31
C PRO A 351 -24.18 24.78 -16.58
N LEU A 352 -23.42 25.29 -17.56
CA LEU A 352 -22.16 24.70 -18.03
C LEU A 352 -21.20 24.37 -16.86
N LYS A 353 -20.95 25.33 -15.97
CA LYS A 353 -20.10 25.15 -14.78
C LYS A 353 -20.53 23.96 -13.90
N ILE A 354 -21.83 23.71 -13.76
CA ILE A 354 -22.33 22.58 -12.95
C ILE A 354 -22.07 21.26 -13.67
N ARG A 355 -22.34 21.21 -14.99
CA ARG A 355 -22.11 20.01 -15.80
C ARG A 355 -20.64 19.62 -15.83
N THR A 356 -19.76 20.58 -16.14
CA THR A 356 -18.31 20.37 -16.13
C THR A 356 -17.82 19.89 -14.77
N ARG A 357 -18.28 20.52 -13.67
CA ARG A 357 -17.88 20.11 -12.32
C ARG A 357 -18.33 18.69 -11.97
N LEU A 358 -19.55 18.29 -12.32
CA LEU A 358 -20.04 16.93 -12.07
C LEU A 358 -19.21 15.89 -12.81
N VAL A 359 -18.98 16.10 -14.11
CA VAL A 359 -18.19 15.18 -14.92
C VAL A 359 -16.73 15.16 -14.41
N LYS A 360 -16.10 16.33 -14.20
CA LYS A 360 -14.73 16.42 -13.68
C LYS A 360 -14.58 15.70 -12.33
N SER A 361 -15.53 15.87 -11.41
CA SER A 361 -15.51 15.17 -10.13
C SER A 361 -15.57 13.65 -10.28
N LYS A 362 -16.39 13.12 -11.21
CA LYS A 362 -16.45 11.68 -11.46
C LYS A 362 -15.18 11.17 -12.12
N LEU A 363 -14.64 11.89 -13.11
CA LEU A 363 -13.41 11.51 -13.82
C LEU A 363 -12.16 11.60 -12.94
N MET A 364 -12.23 12.33 -11.82
CA MET A 364 -11.19 12.39 -10.79
C MET A 364 -11.38 11.34 -9.68
N SER A 365 -12.38 10.47 -9.78
CA SER A 365 -12.51 9.33 -8.87
C SER A 365 -11.30 8.40 -8.99
N ASN A 366 -10.98 7.69 -7.91
CA ASN A 366 -9.83 6.81 -7.85
C ASN A 366 -9.76 5.82 -9.02
N VAL A 367 -10.86 5.15 -9.33
CA VAL A 367 -10.95 4.19 -10.43
C VAL A 367 -10.60 4.84 -11.77
N CYS A 368 -11.13 6.05 -12.02
CA CYS A 368 -10.86 6.80 -13.24
C CYS A 368 -9.42 7.31 -13.32
N ARG A 369 -8.82 7.67 -12.18
CA ARG A 369 -7.41 8.10 -12.09
C ARG A 369 -6.45 6.97 -12.45
N PHE A 370 -6.69 5.76 -11.95
CA PHE A 370 -5.77 4.63 -12.10
C PHE A 370 -6.03 3.77 -13.35
N ARG A 371 -7.29 3.52 -13.74
CA ARG A 371 -7.62 2.72 -14.94
C ARG A 371 -7.92 3.56 -16.18
N GLY A 372 -8.41 4.78 -15.98
CA GLY A 372 -9.03 5.57 -17.05
C GLY A 372 -10.54 5.33 -17.12
N TYR A 373 -11.15 5.73 -18.24
CA TYR A 373 -12.60 5.77 -18.41
C TYR A 373 -13.01 5.82 -19.89
N VAL A 374 -14.25 5.43 -20.17
CA VAL A 374 -14.93 5.70 -21.44
C VAL A 374 -16.10 6.63 -21.16
N LEU A 375 -16.07 7.83 -21.73
CA LEU A 375 -17.12 8.82 -21.61
C LEU A 375 -18.00 8.80 -22.87
N GLU A 376 -19.26 8.46 -22.69
CA GLU A 376 -20.26 8.35 -23.74
C GLU A 376 -21.00 9.68 -23.96
N GLY A 377 -21.00 10.15 -25.21
CA GLY A 377 -21.91 11.22 -25.65
C GLY A 377 -21.66 12.58 -25.01
N TYR A 378 -20.58 12.75 -24.24
CA TYR A 378 -20.15 13.99 -23.62
C TYR A 378 -18.64 14.16 -23.79
N PRO A 379 -18.11 15.37 -24.03
CA PRO A 379 -18.81 16.64 -24.26
C PRO A 379 -19.57 16.72 -25.60
N THR A 380 -20.59 17.57 -25.66
CA THR A 380 -21.44 17.81 -26.86
C THR A 380 -21.15 19.13 -27.58
N SER A 381 -20.30 19.98 -27.01
CA SER A 381 -19.93 21.27 -27.60
C SER A 381 -18.46 21.62 -27.33
N TYR A 382 -17.92 22.52 -28.14
CA TYR A 382 -16.57 23.06 -27.95
C TYR A 382 -16.36 23.64 -26.55
N LEU A 383 -17.34 24.40 -26.03
CA LEU A 383 -17.26 25.01 -24.70
C LEU A 383 -17.18 23.95 -23.58
N GLU A 384 -17.98 22.89 -23.69
CA GLU A 384 -17.91 21.76 -22.75
C GLU A 384 -16.58 21.03 -22.81
N ALA A 385 -16.06 20.79 -24.03
CA ALA A 385 -14.77 20.13 -24.21
C ALA A 385 -13.61 20.97 -23.67
N ARG A 386 -13.61 22.28 -23.97
CA ARG A 386 -12.62 23.24 -23.47
C ARG A 386 -12.63 23.26 -21.95
N ASP A 387 -13.77 23.53 -21.32
CA ASP A 387 -13.86 23.64 -19.86
C ASP A 387 -13.54 22.31 -19.17
N LEU A 388 -13.83 21.15 -19.79
CA LEU A 388 -13.52 19.85 -19.23
C LEU A 388 -12.02 19.47 -19.33
N PHE A 389 -11.36 19.77 -20.45
CA PHE A 389 -10.03 19.22 -20.76
C PHE A 389 -8.88 20.24 -20.77
N THR A 390 -9.16 21.54 -20.85
CA THR A 390 -8.10 22.58 -20.98
C THR A 390 -7.80 23.34 -19.68
N GLU A 391 -8.64 23.21 -18.64
CA GLU A 391 -8.30 23.65 -17.29
C GLU A 391 -7.33 22.65 -16.63
N LEU A 392 -6.09 22.66 -17.12
CA LEU A 392 -4.95 21.89 -16.64
C LEU A 392 -3.98 22.81 -15.89
N GLU A 393 -4.28 23.11 -14.62
CA GLU A 393 -3.26 23.29 -13.58
C GLU A 393 -3.86 22.84 -12.24
N VAL A 394 -3.48 21.64 -11.79
CA VAL A 394 -3.19 21.44 -10.37
C VAL A 394 -1.83 20.76 -10.36
N PRO A 395 -0.74 21.47 -10.02
CA PRO A 395 0.50 20.83 -9.67
C PRO A 395 0.23 19.98 -8.42
N GLU A 396 0.56 18.70 -8.48
CA GLU A 396 0.79 17.92 -7.27
C GLU A 396 1.99 18.56 -6.54
N GLY A 397 1.72 19.33 -5.48
CA GLY A 397 2.71 19.60 -4.42
C GLY A 397 3.42 20.97 -4.40
N GLU A 398 2.69 22.09 -4.37
CA GLU A 398 3.22 23.34 -3.80
C GLU A 398 2.23 23.91 -2.77
N GLU A 399 2.78 24.23 -1.60
CA GLU A 399 2.09 24.86 -0.46
C GLU A 399 1.44 26.17 -0.92
N ALA A 400 0.21 26.42 -0.47
CA ALA A 400 -0.45 27.70 -0.71
C ALA A 400 0.40 28.83 -0.10
N PRO A 401 0.74 29.90 -0.85
CA PRO A 401 1.33 31.08 -0.25
C PRO A 401 0.30 31.70 0.69
N ALA A 402 0.77 32.12 1.86
CA ALA A 402 -0.03 32.77 2.89
C ALA A 402 -0.82 33.95 2.30
N GLU A 403 -2.10 34.01 2.66
CA GLU A 403 -2.94 35.18 2.42
C GLU A 403 -2.29 36.39 3.12
N GLU A 404 -1.79 37.34 2.34
CA GLU A 404 -1.53 38.70 2.84
C GLU A 404 -2.89 39.36 3.06
N GLU A 405 -3.18 39.68 4.32
CA GLU A 405 -4.28 40.55 4.72
C GLU A 405 -3.98 41.96 4.17
N GLU A 406 -4.84 42.45 3.28
CA GLU A 406 -4.90 43.88 2.93
C GLU A 406 -5.57 44.65 4.07
N GLU A 407 -4.81 45.55 4.72
CA GLU A 407 -5.28 46.86 5.20
C GLU A 407 -4.60 47.98 4.40
#